data_AF-A0A132A3K0-F1
#
_entry.id   AF-A0A132A3K0-F1
#
_cell.length_a   1.000
_cell.length_b   1.000
_cell.length_c   1.000
_cell.angle_alpha   90.00
_cell.angle_beta   90.00
_cell.angle_gamma   90.00
#
_symmetry.space_group_name_H-M   'P 1'
#
loop_
_entity.id
_entity.type
_entity.pdbx_description
1 polymer ?
#
loop_
_entity_poly.entity_id
_entity_poly.type
_entity_poly.pdbx_seq_one_letter_code
_entity_poly.pdbx_strand_id
1 'polypeptide(L)'
;MIEFKSDKILLTICVAIYWVYFFYLTRMFENDRNYQFLTEREREISLTSEQALYYHYYKYLTSNLNANISTLIKSLSKDYRSQAPTPINALQQYNLIPELLIGLVYRFSRFIVIDIFQNDFEAWHRCYYIEYENESNETLKNLNTRLSCEGLGEPFYFYVNAVFALNSFVPVLIGLIAFYLFGRSYCSLLFAVSIFALHQTDSSRVQWAIALRENFGYPLFLMNQLWFLRIVTGSKKSHHPIRINKMNFILMTFGITLQLLCWQFSSFILCANLIALYLSFELLPRIFYISNVDNFFDKFSVLLRQYFQINFVAILFQSSIQLGNVFVLRSPYFILVSSYLSTSLFLNRFDHHHSFKNTHLIKLFLICFFNIWNGLLLRGFPTIFNIANSDALFEENDAHVWSVLISKIWPNHKTFHTLIYTCSKEFDHISLDEFISLSIQLGPSILLAILYEVIKCIKMRRKTNPLIESLIIYNWMIGFIFFLLYLSTMRLKLFFMPQLFILSASLFRNSDSSFSIKISSFRKMILFAILIFFVSIKALPKLLSNLQHQAQFENDSMMDLLETIELNTHSDSIFGDNCNQMLK
;
A
#
# COMPACT_ATOMS: atom_id res chain seq x y z
N MET A 1 23.97 15.44 -23.22
CA MET A 1 23.06 16.61 -23.30
C MET A 1 21.60 16.22 -23.54
N ILE A 2 21.29 15.29 -24.46
CA ILE A 2 19.91 14.83 -24.74
C ILE A 2 19.28 14.04 -23.57
N GLU A 3 20.05 13.14 -22.91
CA GLU A 3 19.56 12.42 -21.71
C GLU A 3 19.26 13.38 -20.54
N PHE A 4 20.12 14.38 -20.32
CA PHE A 4 19.93 15.40 -19.28
C PHE A 4 18.69 16.29 -19.50
N LYS A 5 18.32 16.57 -20.76
CA LYS A 5 17.12 17.33 -21.11
C LYS A 5 15.85 16.48 -20.96
N SER A 6 15.93 15.19 -21.29
CA SER A 6 14.89 14.18 -21.05
C SER A 6 14.52 14.07 -19.58
N ASP A 7 15.52 13.99 -18.70
CA ASP A 7 15.29 13.77 -17.27
C ASP A 7 14.65 14.97 -16.58
N LYS A 8 14.95 16.20 -17.04
CA LYS A 8 14.27 17.42 -16.56
C LYS A 8 12.79 17.44 -16.94
N ILE A 9 12.45 17.07 -18.19
CA ILE A 9 11.06 17.02 -18.65
C ILE A 9 10.28 15.99 -17.83
N LEU A 10 10.86 14.79 -17.63
CA LEU A 10 10.24 13.76 -16.80
C LEU A 10 9.95 14.26 -15.38
N LEU A 11 10.93 14.92 -14.75
CA LEU A 11 10.76 15.49 -13.41
C LEU A 11 9.63 16.51 -13.37
N THR A 12 9.56 17.43 -14.35
CA THR A 12 8.49 18.42 -14.40
C THR A 12 7.10 17.80 -14.55
N ILE A 13 6.97 16.75 -15.36
CA ILE A 13 5.71 16.00 -15.52
C ILE A 13 5.34 15.32 -14.19
N CYS A 14 6.29 14.68 -13.52
CA CYS A 14 6.04 14.01 -12.23
C CYS A 14 5.61 15.01 -11.14
N VAL A 15 6.26 16.17 -11.05
CA VAL A 15 5.90 17.22 -10.08
C VAL A 15 4.52 17.79 -10.40
N ALA A 16 4.18 17.99 -11.66
CA ALA A 16 2.84 18.45 -12.06
C ALA A 16 1.76 17.43 -11.68
N ILE A 17 1.96 16.14 -11.98
CA ILE A 17 1.02 15.07 -11.62
C ILE A 17 0.83 15.00 -10.09
N TYR A 18 1.93 15.11 -9.33
CA TYR A 18 1.88 15.11 -7.86
C TYR A 18 0.97 16.21 -7.32
N TRP A 19 1.23 17.46 -7.69
CA TRP A 19 0.47 18.61 -7.17
C TRP A 19 -0.99 18.60 -7.64
N VAL A 20 -1.24 18.28 -8.91
CA VAL A 20 -2.61 18.18 -9.44
C VAL A 20 -3.41 17.14 -8.65
N TYR A 21 -2.80 16.00 -8.36
CA TYR A 21 -3.48 14.95 -7.61
C TYR A 21 -3.64 15.28 -6.11
N PHE A 22 -2.68 15.97 -5.50
CA PHE A 22 -2.81 16.46 -4.12
C PHE A 22 -4.00 17.41 -3.95
N PHE A 23 -4.14 18.38 -4.86
CA PHE A 23 -5.29 19.29 -4.87
C PHE A 23 -6.60 18.57 -5.20
N TYR A 24 -6.56 17.59 -6.09
CA TYR A 24 -7.71 16.74 -6.38
C TYR A 24 -8.18 15.97 -5.14
N LEU A 25 -7.27 15.33 -4.39
CA LEU A 25 -7.63 14.60 -3.17
C LEU A 25 -8.21 15.54 -2.10
N THR A 26 -7.58 16.69 -1.89
CA THR A 26 -8.05 17.68 -0.93
C THR A 26 -9.47 18.16 -1.29
N ARG A 27 -9.72 18.43 -2.57
CA ARG A 27 -11.05 18.85 -3.04
C ARG A 27 -12.10 17.75 -2.92
N MET A 28 -11.76 16.52 -3.27
CA MET A 28 -12.65 15.36 -3.10
C MET A 28 -13.02 15.16 -1.64
N PHE A 29 -12.03 15.27 -0.75
CA PHE A 29 -12.21 15.13 0.68
C PHE A 29 -13.15 16.19 1.27
N GLU A 30 -12.92 17.45 0.91
CA GLU A 30 -13.78 18.55 1.36
C GLU A 30 -15.20 18.44 0.80
N ASN A 31 -15.36 18.07 -0.46
CA ASN A 31 -16.69 17.88 -1.06
C ASN A 31 -17.49 16.75 -0.37
N ASP A 32 -16.84 15.65 -0.01
CA ASP A 32 -17.50 14.48 0.56
C ASP A 32 -17.95 14.67 2.02
N ARG A 33 -17.34 15.57 2.78
CA ARG A 33 -17.68 15.74 4.22
C ARG A 33 -17.91 17.18 4.67
N ASN A 34 -17.58 18.17 3.84
CA ASN A 34 -17.63 19.60 4.16
C ASN A 34 -16.95 19.91 5.50
N TYR A 35 -15.71 19.44 5.67
CA TYR A 35 -14.97 19.47 6.93
C TYR A 35 -14.73 20.86 7.51
N GLN A 36 -14.64 21.86 6.62
CA GLN A 36 -14.57 23.27 6.96
C GLN A 36 -15.65 23.68 7.96
N PHE A 37 -16.87 23.17 7.76
CA PHE A 37 -18.04 23.48 8.57
C PHE A 37 -18.27 22.53 9.74
N LEU A 38 -17.35 21.59 9.98
CA LEU A 38 -17.43 20.66 11.10
C LEU A 38 -16.54 21.13 12.26
N THR A 39 -17.06 20.98 13.47
CA THR A 39 -16.32 21.25 14.71
C THR A 39 -15.32 20.15 14.99
N GLU A 40 -14.26 20.41 15.77
CA GLU A 40 -13.21 19.40 16.05
C GLU A 40 -13.80 18.06 16.52
N ARG A 41 -14.80 18.11 17.40
CA ARG A 41 -15.51 16.94 17.92
C ARG A 41 -16.23 16.16 16.82
N GLU A 42 -16.96 16.84 15.95
CA GLU A 42 -17.65 16.22 14.80
C GLU A 42 -16.64 15.59 13.82
N ARG A 43 -15.49 16.25 13.60
CA ARG A 43 -14.42 15.69 12.76
C ARG A 43 -13.90 14.38 13.34
N GLU A 44 -13.78 14.28 14.66
CA GLU A 44 -13.32 13.05 15.31
C GLU A 44 -14.35 11.93 15.21
N ILE A 45 -15.62 12.24 15.38
CA ILE A 45 -16.72 11.28 15.26
C ILE A 45 -16.87 10.76 13.83
N SER A 46 -16.50 11.58 12.84
CA SER A 46 -16.46 11.15 11.43
C SER A 46 -15.41 10.06 11.15
N LEU A 47 -14.43 9.87 12.04
CA LEU A 47 -13.49 8.76 11.99
C LEU A 47 -14.13 7.56 12.72
N THR A 48 -14.28 6.45 12.01
CA THR A 48 -14.86 5.23 12.59
C THR A 48 -13.83 4.11 12.64
N SER A 49 -14.05 3.15 13.55
CA SER A 49 -13.26 1.90 13.66
C SER A 49 -11.75 2.12 13.83
N GLU A 50 -10.93 1.48 12.98
CA GLU A 50 -9.46 1.56 13.02
C GLU A 50 -8.94 3.00 12.86
N GLN A 51 -9.65 3.84 12.10
CA GLN A 51 -9.19 5.20 11.83
C GLN A 51 -9.24 6.07 13.08
N ALA A 52 -10.31 5.92 13.88
CA ALA A 52 -10.46 6.62 15.16
C ALA A 52 -9.35 6.20 16.12
N LEU A 53 -9.03 4.90 16.18
CA LEU A 53 -7.97 4.36 17.02
C LEU A 53 -6.60 4.97 16.67
N TYR A 54 -6.22 4.99 15.39
CA TYR A 54 -4.94 5.56 14.98
C TYR A 54 -4.88 7.08 15.21
N TYR A 55 -5.95 7.78 14.88
CA TYR A 55 -6.02 9.22 15.12
C TYR A 55 -5.96 9.56 16.61
N HIS A 56 -6.55 8.75 17.48
CA HIS A 56 -6.45 8.93 18.94
C HIS A 56 -5.00 8.95 19.43
N TYR A 57 -4.19 7.99 19.00
CA TYR A 57 -2.77 7.94 19.37
C TYR A 57 -1.97 9.12 18.81
N TYR A 58 -2.28 9.56 17.58
CA TYR A 58 -1.71 10.78 17.03
C TYR A 58 -2.12 12.02 17.85
N LYS A 59 -3.41 12.17 18.20
CA LYS A 59 -3.92 13.27 19.02
C LYS A 59 -3.25 13.32 20.38
N TYR A 60 -3.03 12.16 21.01
CA TYR A 60 -2.31 12.09 22.29
C TYR A 60 -0.88 12.65 22.19
N LEU A 61 -0.21 12.47 21.04
CA LEU A 61 1.10 13.03 20.77
C LEU A 61 1.05 14.53 20.44
N THR A 62 -0.01 15.04 19.82
CA THR A 62 -0.09 16.47 19.47
C THR A 62 -0.74 17.33 20.53
N SER A 63 -1.51 16.79 21.47
CA SER A 63 -2.11 17.56 22.56
C SER A 63 -1.12 17.84 23.70
N ASN A 64 -0.25 16.89 24.03
CA ASN A 64 0.69 16.98 25.16
C ASN A 64 2.02 17.66 24.80
N LEU A 65 1.99 18.81 24.11
CA LEU A 65 3.17 19.40 23.45
C LEU A 65 4.34 19.71 24.40
N ASN A 66 4.06 20.04 25.65
CA ASN A 66 5.08 20.39 26.64
C ASN A 66 5.77 19.16 27.27
N ALA A 67 5.23 17.96 27.07
CA ALA A 67 5.81 16.73 27.61
C ALA A 67 6.98 16.23 26.75
N ASN A 68 7.99 15.66 27.42
CA ASN A 68 9.14 15.05 26.75
C ASN A 68 8.71 13.86 25.88
N ILE A 69 9.31 13.73 24.70
CA ILE A 69 9.02 12.63 23.74
C ILE A 69 9.26 11.26 24.39
N SER A 70 10.31 11.10 25.20
CA SER A 70 10.61 9.85 25.89
C SER A 70 9.52 9.43 26.87
N THR A 71 8.92 10.40 27.59
CA THR A 71 7.82 10.13 28.51
C THR A 71 6.54 9.71 27.78
N LEU A 72 6.28 10.29 26.61
CA LEU A 72 5.14 9.94 25.76
C LEU A 72 5.30 8.56 25.10
N ILE A 73 6.49 8.24 24.61
CA ILE A 73 6.78 6.90 24.08
C ILE A 73 6.62 5.85 25.19
N LYS A 74 7.04 6.18 26.42
CA LYS A 74 6.88 5.28 27.57
C LYS A 74 5.41 5.07 27.94
N SER A 75 4.56 6.10 27.88
CA SER A 75 3.12 5.93 28.13
C SER A 75 2.44 5.12 27.03
N LEU A 76 2.82 5.31 25.76
CA LEU A 76 2.33 4.47 24.66
C LEU A 76 2.77 3.00 24.76
N SER A 77 3.94 2.75 25.34
CA SER A 77 4.44 1.38 25.55
C SER A 77 3.75 0.63 26.71
N LYS A 78 3.05 1.35 27.59
CA LYS A 78 2.34 0.82 28.75
C LYS A 78 0.94 1.43 28.82
N ASP A 79 0.13 1.09 27.83
CA ASP A 79 -1.25 1.56 27.80
C ASP A 79 -2.14 0.64 28.65
N TYR A 80 -2.70 1.21 29.72
CA TYR A 80 -3.65 0.54 30.62
C TYR A 80 -5.12 0.79 30.23
N ARG A 81 -5.39 1.75 29.34
CA ARG A 81 -6.76 2.14 28.97
C ARG A 81 -7.33 1.23 27.88
N SER A 82 -6.51 0.80 26.92
CA SER A 82 -6.98 -0.03 25.81
C SER A 82 -7.42 -1.44 26.22
N GLN A 83 -6.73 -2.09 27.17
CA GLN A 83 -7.17 -3.35 27.77
C GLN A 83 -6.85 -3.36 29.27
N ALA A 84 -7.74 -2.80 30.09
CA ALA A 84 -7.65 -3.01 31.53
C ALA A 84 -7.97 -4.48 31.87
N PRO A 85 -7.25 -5.15 32.80
CA PRO A 85 -6.25 -4.62 33.73
C PRO A 85 -4.78 -4.75 33.27
N THR A 86 -4.50 -5.43 32.15
CA THR A 86 -3.13 -5.74 31.71
C THR A 86 -2.58 -4.70 30.73
N PRO A 87 -1.44 -4.03 31.03
CA PRO A 87 -0.90 -3.03 30.11
C PRO A 87 -0.47 -3.66 28.79
N ILE A 88 -0.84 -3.02 27.69
CA ILE A 88 -0.38 -3.39 26.34
C ILE A 88 0.73 -2.45 25.88
N ASN A 89 1.67 -3.00 25.12
CA ASN A 89 2.57 -2.21 24.29
C ASN A 89 1.91 -1.83 22.96
N ALA A 90 1.23 -0.68 22.92
CA ALA A 90 0.47 -0.24 21.75
C ALA A 90 1.36 -0.06 20.51
N LEU A 91 2.61 0.35 20.69
CA LEU A 91 3.60 0.52 19.61
C LEU A 91 3.92 -0.81 18.90
N GLN A 92 3.97 -1.91 19.67
CA GLN A 92 4.27 -3.24 19.16
C GLN A 92 3.06 -3.88 18.48
N GLN A 93 1.86 -3.72 19.06
CA GLN A 93 0.66 -4.43 18.60
C GLN A 93 -0.05 -3.72 17.44
N TYR A 94 -0.12 -2.38 17.44
CA TYR A 94 -0.96 -1.63 16.48
C TYR A 94 -0.16 -0.92 15.37
N ASN A 95 1.15 -1.19 15.25
CA ASN A 95 2.04 -0.60 14.24
C ASN A 95 1.96 0.94 14.16
N LEU A 96 1.94 1.63 15.30
CA LEU A 96 1.72 3.08 15.44
C LEU A 96 2.87 3.98 14.95
N ILE A 97 3.79 3.44 14.16
CA ILE A 97 4.98 4.15 13.70
C ILE A 97 4.63 5.31 12.74
N PRO A 98 3.68 5.19 11.80
CA PRO A 98 3.25 6.32 10.97
C PRO A 98 2.74 7.50 11.81
N GLU A 99 1.88 7.24 12.81
CA GLU A 99 1.32 8.29 13.67
C GLU A 99 2.40 8.95 14.53
N LEU A 100 3.33 8.15 15.05
CA LEU A 100 4.47 8.64 15.82
C LEU A 100 5.35 9.55 14.96
N LEU A 101 5.65 9.17 13.72
CA LEU A 101 6.43 10.00 12.80
C LEU A 101 5.70 11.30 12.45
N ILE A 102 4.42 11.24 12.10
CA ILE A 102 3.63 12.45 11.76
C ILE A 102 3.53 13.38 12.99
N GLY A 103 3.25 12.84 14.18
CA GLY A 103 3.19 13.62 15.42
C GLY A 103 4.53 14.27 15.79
N LEU A 104 5.64 13.58 15.57
CA LEU A 104 6.98 14.16 15.75
C LEU A 104 7.27 15.27 14.75
N VAL A 105 6.89 15.08 13.47
CA VAL A 105 7.04 16.11 12.44
C VAL A 105 6.19 17.34 12.79
N TYR A 106 4.97 17.17 13.30
CA TYR A 106 4.12 18.27 13.76
C TYR A 106 4.74 19.05 14.93
N ARG A 107 5.27 18.34 15.93
CA ARG A 107 5.99 18.99 17.05
C ARG A 107 7.22 19.75 16.58
N PHE A 108 7.97 19.15 15.65
CA PHE A 108 9.18 19.76 15.12
C PHE A 108 8.89 20.96 14.23
N SER A 109 7.82 20.91 13.41
CA SER A 109 7.40 22.07 12.61
C SER A 109 6.94 23.21 13.50
N ARG A 110 6.19 22.92 14.58
CA ARG A 110 5.81 23.92 15.58
C ARG A 110 7.03 24.55 16.26
N PHE A 111 7.98 23.73 16.71
CA PHE A 111 9.25 24.20 17.29
C PHE A 111 9.99 25.14 16.34
N ILE A 112 10.12 24.77 15.06
CA ILE A 112 10.75 25.61 14.05
C ILE A 112 10.01 26.95 13.89
N VAL A 113 8.69 26.93 13.75
CA VAL A 113 7.90 28.15 13.48
C VAL A 113 7.96 29.13 14.66
N ILE A 114 7.83 28.62 15.89
CA ILE A 114 7.81 29.44 17.10
C ILE A 114 9.23 29.92 17.44
N ASP A 115 10.19 29.01 17.55
CA ASP A 115 11.51 29.32 18.11
C ASP A 115 12.49 29.89 17.08
N ILE A 116 12.39 29.50 15.81
CA ILE A 116 13.32 29.95 14.75
C ILE A 116 12.75 31.15 14.01
N PHE A 117 11.46 31.10 13.62
CA PHE A 117 10.85 32.16 12.81
C PHE A 117 10.19 33.26 13.65
N GLN A 118 10.08 33.10 14.98
CA GLN A 118 9.39 34.05 15.88
C GLN A 118 8.00 34.45 15.37
N ASN A 119 7.36 33.54 14.62
CA ASN A 119 6.03 33.75 14.08
C ASN A 119 5.03 33.02 14.97
N ASP A 120 3.90 33.66 15.21
CA ASP A 120 2.79 33.02 15.91
C ASP A 120 2.33 31.81 15.10
N PHE A 121 2.51 30.62 15.65
CA PHE A 121 2.00 29.37 15.07
C PHE A 121 0.48 29.43 14.90
N GLU A 122 -0.20 30.29 15.67
CA GLU A 122 -1.62 30.61 15.55
C GLU A 122 -1.98 31.25 14.20
N ALA A 123 -1.05 31.91 13.51
CA ALA A 123 -1.29 32.43 12.16
C ALA A 123 -1.49 31.30 11.11
N TRP A 124 -1.18 30.05 11.46
CA TRP A 124 -1.30 28.89 10.59
C TRP A 124 -2.62 28.14 10.75
N HIS A 125 -3.53 28.65 11.60
CA HIS A 125 -4.92 28.25 11.63
C HIS A 125 -5.85 29.48 11.56
N ARG A 126 -6.97 29.34 10.86
CA ARG A 126 -8.04 30.34 10.83
C ARG A 126 -9.25 29.73 11.52
N CYS A 127 -9.77 30.41 12.53
CA CYS A 127 -10.93 29.94 13.26
C CYS A 127 -12.14 30.81 12.93
N TYR A 128 -13.28 30.16 12.72
CA TYR A 128 -14.56 30.78 12.45
C TYR A 128 -15.59 30.20 13.43
N TYR A 129 -16.56 31.02 13.81
CA TYR A 129 -17.71 30.55 14.57
C TYR A 129 -18.79 30.08 13.60
N ILE A 130 -19.32 28.88 13.85
CA ILE A 130 -20.38 28.29 13.04
C ILE A 130 -21.68 28.46 13.81
N GLU A 131 -22.66 29.06 13.15
CA GLU A 131 -24.04 29.18 13.63
C GLU A 131 -24.89 28.15 12.88
N TYR A 132 -25.48 27.19 13.60
CA TYR A 132 -26.44 26.25 13.02
C TYR A 132 -27.85 26.86 13.07
N GLU A 133 -28.58 26.84 11.96
CA GLU A 133 -29.89 27.51 11.83
C GLU A 133 -31.05 26.84 12.61
N ASN A 134 -30.85 25.64 13.14
CA ASN A 134 -31.95 24.77 13.59
C ASN A 134 -32.47 24.97 15.02
N GLU A 135 -32.10 26.05 15.72
CA GLU A 135 -32.63 26.30 17.07
C GLU A 135 -33.41 27.61 17.17
N SER A 136 -34.71 27.46 17.45
CA SER A 136 -35.70 28.53 17.60
C SER A 136 -35.60 29.31 18.93
N ASN A 137 -34.68 28.93 19.83
CA ASN A 137 -34.48 29.60 21.11
C ASN A 137 -33.24 30.51 21.08
N GLU A 138 -33.46 31.83 21.07
CA GLU A 138 -32.39 32.85 21.05
C GLU A 138 -31.40 32.76 22.23
N THR A 139 -31.80 32.17 23.37
CA THR A 139 -30.93 31.97 24.53
C THR A 139 -29.97 30.78 24.39
N LEU A 140 -30.30 29.78 23.56
CA LEU A 140 -29.45 28.63 23.24
C LEU A 140 -28.53 28.91 22.04
N LYS A 141 -28.94 29.81 21.14
CA LYS A 141 -28.10 30.31 20.02
C LYS A 141 -26.74 30.85 20.46
N ASN A 142 -26.67 31.58 21.58
CA ASN A 142 -25.39 32.10 22.08
C ASN A 142 -24.50 31.04 22.73
N LEU A 143 -25.08 29.92 23.20
CA LEU A 143 -24.35 28.79 23.77
C LEU A 143 -23.84 27.82 22.70
N ASN A 144 -24.51 27.77 21.54
CA ASN A 144 -24.22 26.83 20.45
C ASN A 144 -23.36 27.41 19.31
N THR A 145 -22.69 28.54 19.53
CA THR A 145 -21.64 29.01 18.63
C THR A 145 -20.40 28.11 18.78
N ARG A 146 -20.26 27.14 17.89
CA ARG A 146 -19.13 26.20 17.95
C ARG A 146 -17.96 26.76 17.14
N LEU A 147 -16.76 26.73 17.74
CA LEU A 147 -15.52 27.16 17.10
C LEU A 147 -15.04 26.06 16.13
N SER A 148 -14.82 26.42 14.87
CA SER A 148 -14.15 25.56 13.88
C SER A 148 -12.86 26.24 13.44
N CYS A 149 -11.73 25.53 13.59
CA CYS A 149 -10.43 25.99 13.12
C CYS A 149 -9.97 25.17 11.91
N GLU A 150 -9.38 25.85 10.93
CA GLU A 150 -8.84 25.26 9.70
C GLU A 150 -7.38 25.65 9.50
N GLY A 151 -6.58 24.75 8.95
CA GLY A 151 -5.21 25.07 8.52
C GLY A 151 -4.19 24.06 9.02
N LEU A 152 -2.93 24.24 8.61
CA LEU A 152 -1.83 23.34 8.97
C LEU A 152 -1.46 23.39 10.46
N GLY A 153 -1.86 24.45 11.16
CA GLY A 153 -1.72 24.55 12.61
C GLY A 153 -2.62 23.55 13.35
N GLU A 154 -3.75 23.15 12.76
CA GLU A 154 -4.70 22.22 13.36
C GLU A 154 -4.21 20.76 13.22
N PRO A 155 -4.11 19.98 14.31
CA PRO A 155 -3.56 18.63 14.26
C PRO A 155 -4.27 17.72 13.26
N PHE A 156 -5.60 17.81 13.16
CA PHE A 156 -6.39 16.99 12.24
C PHE A 156 -6.02 17.25 10.78
N TYR A 157 -6.03 18.52 10.35
CA TYR A 157 -5.67 18.91 8.99
C TYR A 157 -4.22 18.59 8.65
N PHE A 158 -3.30 18.75 9.62
CA PHE A 158 -1.91 18.35 9.44
C PHE A 158 -1.79 16.84 9.16
N TYR A 159 -2.52 16.01 9.92
CA TYR A 159 -2.53 14.57 9.74
C TYR A 159 -3.08 14.16 8.37
N VAL A 160 -4.26 14.68 7.99
CA VAL A 160 -4.90 14.39 6.70
C VAL A 160 -4.00 14.80 5.54
N ASN A 161 -3.43 16.01 5.59
CA ASN A 161 -2.53 16.50 4.55
C ASN A 161 -1.25 15.68 4.45
N ALA A 162 -0.70 15.19 5.56
CA ALA A 162 0.45 14.28 5.54
C ALA A 162 0.15 12.97 4.81
N VAL A 163 -1.03 12.38 5.05
CA VAL A 163 -1.48 11.16 4.34
C VAL A 163 -1.71 11.45 2.85
N PHE A 164 -2.34 12.56 2.50
CA PHE A 164 -2.57 12.94 1.10
C PHE A 164 -1.26 13.24 0.38
N ALA A 165 -0.29 13.88 1.04
CA ALA A 165 1.03 14.13 0.50
C ALA A 165 1.76 12.82 0.15
N LEU A 166 1.65 11.78 0.99
CA LEU A 166 2.22 10.47 0.72
C LEU A 166 1.50 9.76 -0.44
N ASN A 167 0.16 9.78 -0.44
CA ASN A 167 -0.63 9.13 -1.49
C ASN A 167 -0.55 9.83 -2.84
N SER A 168 -0.17 11.11 -2.87
CA SER A 168 0.06 11.84 -4.12
C SER A 168 1.24 11.33 -4.93
N PHE A 169 2.12 10.53 -4.32
CA PHE A 169 3.13 9.79 -5.07
C PHE A 169 2.58 8.58 -5.84
N VAL A 170 1.41 8.04 -5.51
CA VAL A 170 0.86 6.82 -6.15
C VAL A 170 0.71 6.96 -7.67
N PRO A 171 -0.01 7.96 -8.23
CA PRO A 171 -0.11 8.13 -9.68
C PRO A 171 1.26 8.37 -10.33
N VAL A 172 2.15 9.10 -9.65
CA VAL A 172 3.52 9.36 -10.13
C VAL A 172 4.31 8.05 -10.25
N LEU A 173 4.25 7.20 -9.23
CA LEU A 173 4.94 5.91 -9.18
C LEU A 173 4.39 4.95 -10.23
N ILE A 174 3.05 4.86 -10.38
CA ILE A 174 2.39 4.08 -11.44
C ILE A 174 2.88 4.52 -12.83
N GLY A 175 2.86 5.83 -13.08
CA GLY A 175 3.33 6.40 -14.35
C GLY A 175 4.81 6.15 -14.61
N LEU A 176 5.66 6.27 -13.59
CA LEU A 176 7.10 5.99 -13.68
C LEU A 176 7.37 4.50 -13.91
N ILE A 177 6.65 3.59 -13.26
CA ILE A 177 6.76 2.14 -13.50
C ILE A 177 6.43 1.86 -14.97
N ALA A 178 5.31 2.38 -15.49
CA ALA A 178 4.92 2.22 -16.89
C ALA A 178 5.96 2.85 -17.86
N PHE A 179 6.55 4.00 -17.52
CA PHE A 179 7.59 4.64 -18.31
C PHE A 179 8.83 3.74 -18.46
N TYR A 180 9.37 3.23 -17.35
CA TYR A 180 10.59 2.43 -17.38
C TYR A 180 10.35 1.03 -17.96
N LEU A 181 9.20 0.41 -17.70
CA LEU A 181 8.87 -0.92 -18.21
C LEU A 181 8.77 -0.94 -19.75
N PHE A 182 8.13 0.08 -20.32
CA PHE A 182 7.77 0.11 -21.74
C PHE A 182 8.73 0.95 -22.62
N GLY A 183 10.00 1.02 -22.24
CA GLY A 183 11.05 1.62 -23.07
C GLY A 183 11.08 3.15 -23.05
N ARG A 184 10.91 3.76 -21.87
CA ARG A 184 10.95 5.22 -21.65
C ARG A 184 9.94 5.97 -22.54
N SER A 185 8.72 5.45 -22.62
CA SER A 185 7.63 6.03 -23.44
C SER A 185 6.81 7.02 -22.60
N TYR A 186 6.76 8.29 -22.99
CA TYR A 186 5.90 9.28 -22.34
C TYR A 186 4.41 8.96 -22.52
N CYS A 187 4.02 8.34 -23.65
CA CYS A 187 2.63 7.91 -23.87
C CYS A 187 2.21 6.83 -22.88
N SER A 188 3.09 5.88 -22.52
CA SER A 188 2.74 4.85 -21.54
C SER A 188 2.58 5.44 -20.13
N LEU A 189 3.44 6.41 -19.77
CA LEU A 189 3.32 7.15 -18.50
C LEU A 189 1.97 7.88 -18.42
N LEU A 190 1.68 8.74 -19.41
CA LEU A 190 0.46 9.55 -19.40
C LEU A 190 -0.80 8.68 -19.47
N PHE A 191 -0.75 7.56 -20.18
CA PHE A 191 -1.89 6.66 -20.30
C PHE A 191 -2.23 6.01 -18.96
N ALA A 192 -1.23 5.43 -18.28
CA ALA A 192 -1.43 4.81 -16.97
C ALA A 192 -1.98 5.82 -15.95
N VAL A 193 -1.44 7.05 -15.94
CA VAL A 193 -1.90 8.14 -15.06
C VAL A 193 -3.31 8.58 -15.40
N SER A 194 -3.65 8.73 -16.68
CA SER A 194 -4.99 9.15 -17.10
C SER A 194 -6.07 8.12 -16.75
N ILE A 195 -5.79 6.83 -16.94
CA ILE A 195 -6.73 5.76 -16.59
C ILE A 195 -6.91 5.68 -15.08
N PHE A 196 -5.82 5.83 -14.32
CA PHE A 196 -5.86 5.88 -12.86
C PHE A 196 -6.74 7.06 -12.40
N ALA A 197 -6.54 8.26 -12.94
CA ALA A 197 -7.34 9.43 -12.58
C ALA A 197 -8.85 9.23 -12.89
N LEU A 198 -9.18 8.59 -14.02
CA LEU A 198 -10.57 8.30 -14.39
C LEU A 198 -11.24 7.25 -13.48
N HIS A 199 -10.47 6.32 -12.92
CA HIS A 199 -10.96 5.25 -12.01
C HIS A 199 -10.45 5.44 -10.59
N GLN A 200 -10.21 6.67 -10.18
CA GLN A 200 -9.57 7.00 -8.92
C GLN A 200 -10.37 6.49 -7.71
N THR A 201 -11.70 6.60 -7.76
CA THR A 201 -12.64 6.11 -6.73
C THR A 201 -12.65 4.58 -6.61
N ASP A 202 -12.31 3.88 -7.68
CA ASP A 202 -12.30 2.43 -7.74
C ASP A 202 -10.92 1.84 -7.38
N SER A 203 -9.86 2.64 -7.56
CA SER A 203 -8.47 2.23 -7.37
C SER A 203 -7.88 2.68 -6.04
N SER A 204 -8.44 3.68 -5.36
CA SER A 204 -8.01 4.09 -4.04
C SER A 204 -9.20 4.57 -3.20
N ARG A 205 -9.08 4.49 -1.87
CA ARG A 205 -10.11 4.92 -0.92
C ARG A 205 -9.60 5.95 0.08
N VAL A 206 -8.44 6.55 -0.20
CA VAL A 206 -7.71 7.45 0.70
C VAL A 206 -8.57 8.62 1.16
N GLN A 207 -9.45 9.12 0.28
CA GLN A 207 -10.37 10.22 0.59
C GLN A 207 -11.46 9.86 1.60
N TRP A 208 -11.88 8.59 1.71
CA TRP A 208 -12.88 8.16 2.70
C TRP A 208 -12.27 7.50 3.92
N ALA A 209 -11.09 6.93 3.79
CA ALA A 209 -10.51 6.11 4.84
C ALA A 209 -9.04 6.46 5.05
N ILE A 210 -8.80 7.63 5.64
CA ILE A 210 -7.50 8.32 5.63
C ILE A 210 -6.45 7.53 6.40
N ALA A 211 -6.75 7.16 7.66
CA ALA A 211 -5.80 6.57 8.60
C ALA A 211 -5.55 5.07 8.39
N LEU A 212 -6.06 4.48 7.31
CA LEU A 212 -5.84 3.06 7.03
C LEU A 212 -4.37 2.76 6.70
N ARG A 213 -3.86 1.64 7.20
CA ARG A 213 -2.45 1.24 7.07
C ARG A 213 -2.02 1.02 5.61
N GLU A 214 -2.93 0.56 4.76
CA GLU A 214 -2.68 0.41 3.33
C GLU A 214 -2.31 1.73 2.63
N ASN A 215 -2.83 2.87 3.10
CA ASN A 215 -2.50 4.19 2.54
C ASN A 215 -1.05 4.60 2.80
N PHE A 216 -0.41 4.02 3.82
CA PHE A 216 1.02 4.20 4.11
C PHE A 216 1.87 3.14 3.41
N GLY A 217 1.46 1.87 3.48
CA GLY A 217 2.22 0.75 2.95
C GLY A 217 2.23 0.67 1.42
N TYR A 218 1.14 1.03 0.75
CA TYR A 218 1.02 0.87 -0.70
C TYR A 218 1.92 1.79 -1.54
N PRO A 219 2.03 3.11 -1.25
CA PRO A 219 2.98 3.97 -1.94
C PRO A 219 4.43 3.46 -1.84
N LEU A 220 4.82 2.95 -0.66
CA LEU A 220 6.15 2.37 -0.43
C LEU A 220 6.37 1.08 -1.22
N PHE A 221 5.34 0.24 -1.34
CA PHE A 221 5.40 -0.94 -2.20
C PHE A 221 5.70 -0.58 -3.66
N LEU A 222 4.98 0.40 -4.23
CA LEU A 222 5.21 0.88 -5.60
C LEU A 222 6.60 1.51 -5.76
N MET A 223 7.08 2.23 -4.75
CA MET A 223 8.43 2.79 -4.73
C MET A 223 9.50 1.69 -4.77
N ASN A 224 9.35 0.64 -3.96
CA ASN A 224 10.24 -0.52 -3.94
C ASN A 224 10.23 -1.25 -5.29
N GLN A 225 9.05 -1.43 -5.90
CA GLN A 225 8.91 -2.02 -7.24
C GLN A 225 9.60 -1.17 -8.33
N LEU A 226 9.36 0.15 -8.35
CA LEU A 226 9.99 1.08 -9.28
C LEU A 226 11.52 1.02 -9.17
N TRP A 227 12.01 0.91 -7.94
CA TRP A 227 13.45 0.97 -7.72
C TRP A 227 14.15 -0.32 -8.11
N PHE A 228 13.55 -1.48 -7.83
CA PHE A 228 13.98 -2.77 -8.41
C PHE A 228 14.02 -2.70 -9.94
N LEU A 229 12.97 -2.14 -10.56
CA LEU A 229 12.91 -1.92 -12.01
C LEU A 229 14.06 -1.05 -12.52
N ARG A 230 14.43 0.03 -11.82
CA ARG A 230 15.55 0.90 -12.22
C ARG A 230 16.89 0.18 -12.15
N ILE A 231 17.13 -0.67 -11.15
CA ILE A 231 18.37 -1.44 -11.03
C ILE A 231 18.48 -2.42 -12.20
N VAL A 232 17.40 -3.14 -12.50
CA VAL A 232 17.37 -4.14 -13.58
C VAL A 232 17.50 -3.46 -14.95
N THR A 233 16.78 -2.36 -15.19
CA THR A 233 16.84 -1.63 -16.48
C THR A 233 18.10 -0.79 -16.67
N GLY A 234 18.74 -0.32 -15.59
CA GLY A 234 20.01 0.42 -15.63
C GLY A 234 21.20 -0.46 -16.02
N SER A 235 21.11 -1.78 -15.78
CA SER A 235 22.20 -2.72 -16.05
C SER A 235 22.26 -3.24 -17.50
N LYS A 236 21.46 -2.68 -18.43
CA LYS A 236 21.34 -3.12 -19.84
C LYS A 236 22.66 -3.17 -20.63
N LYS A 237 23.73 -2.53 -20.14
CA LYS A 237 25.00 -2.35 -20.88
C LYS A 237 26.19 -3.16 -20.33
N SER A 238 26.04 -3.90 -19.24
CA SER A 238 27.18 -4.57 -18.60
C SER A 238 27.27 -6.07 -18.93
N HIS A 239 28.44 -6.52 -19.39
CA HIS A 239 28.74 -7.95 -19.54
C HIS A 239 28.92 -8.68 -18.19
N HIS A 240 29.06 -7.96 -17.08
CA HIS A 240 29.20 -8.50 -15.73
C HIS A 240 27.86 -8.86 -15.06
N PRO A 241 27.84 -9.77 -14.07
CA PRO A 241 26.65 -10.05 -13.27
C PRO A 241 26.14 -8.78 -12.60
N ILE A 242 24.82 -8.58 -12.63
CA ILE A 242 24.18 -7.41 -12.04
C ILE A 242 24.29 -7.52 -10.53
N ARG A 243 25.20 -6.74 -9.93
CA ARG A 243 25.35 -6.65 -8.47
C ARG A 243 24.71 -5.37 -7.98
N ILE A 244 23.94 -5.49 -6.90
CA ILE A 244 23.37 -4.36 -6.18
C ILE A 244 24.50 -3.66 -5.42
N ASN A 245 24.73 -2.39 -5.74
CA ASN A 245 25.70 -1.56 -5.03
C ASN A 245 25.32 -1.42 -3.55
N LYS A 246 26.32 -1.21 -2.66
CA LYS A 246 26.09 -1.06 -1.21
C LYS A 246 25.01 -0.02 -0.86
N MET A 247 25.04 1.14 -1.52
CA MET A 247 24.01 2.18 -1.30
C MET A 247 22.61 1.70 -1.68
N ASN A 248 22.47 0.99 -2.81
CA ASN A 248 21.19 0.46 -3.24
C ASN A 248 20.69 -0.66 -2.32
N PHE A 249 21.62 -1.45 -1.76
CA PHE A 249 21.29 -2.46 -0.76
C PHE A 249 20.68 -1.79 0.49
N ILE A 250 21.39 -0.81 1.06
CA ILE A 250 20.97 -0.10 2.29
C ILE A 250 19.62 0.58 2.10
N LEU A 251 19.48 1.37 1.03
CA LEU A 251 18.26 2.11 0.78
C LEU A 251 17.07 1.13 0.56
N MET A 252 17.25 -0.06 -0.04
CA MET A 252 16.16 -1.03 -0.33
C MET A 252 15.77 -1.75 0.94
N THR A 253 16.75 -2.11 1.76
CA THR A 253 16.50 -2.60 3.11
C THR A 253 15.68 -1.57 3.87
N PHE A 254 16.07 -0.30 3.86
CA PHE A 254 15.33 0.77 4.54
C PHE A 254 13.89 0.93 4.01
N GLY A 255 13.70 0.96 2.69
CA GLY A 255 12.37 1.07 2.08
C GLY A 255 11.44 -0.11 2.40
N ILE A 256 11.97 -1.34 2.41
CA ILE A 256 11.21 -2.53 2.78
C ILE A 256 10.93 -2.57 4.28
N THR A 257 11.88 -2.17 5.14
CA THR A 257 11.64 -2.04 6.58
C THR A 257 10.52 -1.04 6.86
N LEU A 258 10.56 0.14 6.24
CA LEU A 258 9.57 1.18 6.47
C LEU A 258 8.18 0.71 6.00
N GLN A 259 8.10 0.00 4.88
CA GLN A 259 6.86 -0.63 4.43
C GLN A 259 6.30 -1.64 5.45
N LEU A 260 7.15 -2.48 6.04
CA LEU A 260 6.76 -3.45 7.07
C LEU A 260 6.34 -2.74 8.38
N LEU A 261 7.02 -1.65 8.77
CA LEU A 261 6.69 -0.83 9.95
C LEU A 261 5.33 -0.12 9.79
N CYS A 262 5.03 0.39 8.61
CA CYS A 262 3.77 1.08 8.34
C CYS A 262 2.58 0.15 8.24
N TRP A 263 2.78 -1.11 7.83
CA TRP A 263 1.68 -2.01 7.56
C TRP A 263 2.01 -3.49 7.77
N GLN A 264 1.33 -4.13 8.73
CA GLN A 264 1.50 -5.54 9.08
C GLN A 264 1.25 -6.51 7.92
N PHE A 265 0.18 -6.29 7.15
CA PHE A 265 -0.19 -7.17 6.03
C PHE A 265 0.72 -7.00 4.81
N SER A 266 1.65 -6.05 4.83
CA SER A 266 2.64 -5.89 3.75
C SER A 266 3.53 -7.13 3.59
N SER A 267 3.72 -7.94 4.65
CA SER A 267 4.41 -9.23 4.59
C SER A 267 3.78 -10.16 3.53
N PHE A 268 2.46 -10.26 3.46
CA PHE A 268 1.77 -11.09 2.45
C PHE A 268 1.97 -10.58 1.02
N ILE A 269 1.93 -9.26 0.83
CA ILE A 269 2.13 -8.60 -0.46
C ILE A 269 3.56 -8.75 -0.95
N LEU A 270 4.53 -8.60 -0.06
CA LEU A 270 5.94 -8.84 -0.35
C LEU A 270 6.20 -10.32 -0.66
N CYS A 271 5.50 -11.25 0.00
CA CYS A 271 5.53 -12.68 -0.34
C CYS A 271 5.04 -12.94 -1.77
N ALA A 272 3.85 -12.41 -2.13
CA ALA A 272 3.32 -12.49 -3.50
C ALA A 272 4.29 -11.90 -4.52
N ASN A 273 4.92 -10.77 -4.21
CA ASN A 273 5.93 -10.14 -5.03
C ASN A 273 7.17 -11.04 -5.25
N LEU A 274 7.70 -11.64 -4.17
CA LEU A 274 8.84 -12.56 -4.26
C LEU A 274 8.52 -13.82 -5.07
N ILE A 275 7.32 -14.38 -4.91
CA ILE A 275 6.85 -15.51 -5.72
C ILE A 275 6.82 -15.11 -7.20
N ALA A 276 6.21 -13.97 -7.53
CA ALA A 276 6.15 -13.48 -8.91
C ALA A 276 7.55 -13.24 -9.50
N LEU A 277 8.49 -12.69 -8.72
CA LEU A 277 9.88 -12.48 -9.14
C LEU A 277 10.62 -13.81 -9.38
N TYR A 278 10.49 -14.77 -8.47
CA TYR A 278 11.10 -16.09 -8.63
C TYR A 278 10.58 -16.81 -9.89
N LEU A 279 9.25 -16.82 -10.09
CA LEU A 279 8.62 -17.45 -11.25
C LEU A 279 9.08 -16.80 -12.56
N SER A 280 9.11 -15.47 -12.62
CA SER A 280 9.40 -14.72 -13.85
C SER A 280 10.88 -14.66 -14.24
N PHE A 281 11.79 -14.53 -13.28
CA PHE A 281 13.22 -14.36 -13.56
C PHE A 281 14.02 -15.66 -13.50
N GLU A 282 13.54 -16.66 -12.74
CA GLU A 282 14.29 -17.91 -12.56
C GLU A 282 13.55 -19.12 -13.17
N LEU A 283 12.28 -19.35 -12.84
CA LEU A 283 11.60 -20.59 -13.27
C LEU A 283 11.21 -20.59 -14.76
N LEU A 284 10.37 -19.64 -15.17
CA LEU A 284 9.76 -19.61 -16.50
C LEU A 284 10.79 -19.49 -17.63
N PRO A 285 11.82 -18.62 -17.54
CA PRO A 285 12.76 -18.46 -18.65
C PRO A 285 13.57 -19.74 -18.91
N ARG A 286 13.93 -20.50 -17.86
CA ARG A 286 14.66 -21.77 -17.98
C ARG A 286 13.79 -22.91 -18.53
N ILE A 287 12.46 -22.83 -18.38
CA ILE A 287 11.51 -23.77 -19.00
C ILE A 287 11.29 -23.46 -20.48
N PHE A 288 11.10 -22.18 -20.83
CA PHE A 288 10.72 -21.77 -22.18
C PHE A 288 11.91 -21.52 -23.13
N TYR A 289 13.06 -21.07 -22.63
CA TYR A 289 14.25 -20.79 -23.43
C TYR A 289 15.24 -21.95 -23.32
N ILE A 290 15.14 -22.89 -24.27
CA ILE A 290 15.99 -24.08 -24.37
C ILE A 290 17.41 -23.66 -24.84
N SER A 291 18.37 -23.86 -23.94
CA SER A 291 19.79 -24.25 -24.12
C SER A 291 20.87 -23.27 -24.60
N ASN A 292 20.60 -22.06 -25.10
CA ASN A 292 21.68 -21.17 -25.61
C ASN A 292 21.94 -19.89 -24.79
N VAL A 293 21.34 -19.73 -23.60
CA VAL A 293 21.33 -18.45 -22.84
C VAL A 293 21.65 -18.65 -21.34
N ASP A 294 22.24 -19.78 -20.95
CA ASP A 294 22.43 -20.16 -19.53
C ASP A 294 23.27 -19.13 -18.75
N ASN A 295 24.37 -18.65 -19.35
CA ASN A 295 25.23 -17.60 -18.76
C ASN A 295 24.51 -16.26 -18.50
N PHE A 296 23.38 -16.00 -19.18
CA PHE A 296 22.60 -14.78 -18.97
C PHE A 296 21.60 -14.95 -17.82
N PHE A 297 20.99 -16.13 -17.68
CA PHE A 297 20.05 -16.40 -16.60
C PHE A 297 20.73 -16.55 -15.24
N ASP A 298 21.96 -17.07 -15.21
CA ASP A 298 22.73 -17.16 -13.97
C ASP A 298 23.05 -15.79 -13.38
N LYS A 299 23.21 -14.75 -14.21
CA LYS A 299 23.36 -13.36 -13.74
C LYS A 299 22.15 -12.87 -12.95
N PHE A 300 20.93 -13.25 -13.35
CA PHE A 300 19.72 -12.87 -12.62
C PHE A 300 19.52 -13.66 -11.35
N SER A 301 19.94 -14.92 -11.32
CA SER A 301 19.91 -15.73 -10.10
C SER A 301 20.72 -15.07 -8.98
N VAL A 302 21.82 -14.39 -9.31
CA VAL A 302 22.63 -13.60 -8.35
C VAL A 302 21.87 -12.36 -7.88
N LEU A 303 21.25 -11.60 -8.79
CA LEU A 303 20.46 -10.42 -8.45
C LEU A 303 19.25 -10.78 -7.56
N LEU A 304 18.52 -11.85 -7.90
CA LEU A 304 17.44 -12.38 -7.09
C LEU A 304 17.95 -12.75 -5.70
N ARG A 305 19.05 -13.50 -5.61
CA ARG A 305 19.65 -13.86 -4.31
C ARG A 305 19.96 -12.64 -3.44
N GLN A 306 20.55 -11.59 -4.03
CA GLN A 306 20.80 -10.34 -3.31
C GLN A 306 19.50 -9.65 -2.88
N TYR A 307 18.46 -9.67 -3.72
CA TYR A 307 17.14 -9.14 -3.35
C TYR A 307 16.53 -9.93 -2.19
N PHE A 308 16.58 -11.26 -2.19
CA PHE A 308 16.14 -12.10 -1.07
C PHE A 308 16.95 -11.83 0.21
N GLN A 309 18.26 -11.58 0.11
CA GLN A 309 19.10 -11.16 1.25
C GLN A 309 18.66 -9.81 1.82
N ILE A 310 18.35 -8.83 0.96
CA ILE A 310 17.82 -7.52 1.39
C ILE A 310 16.52 -7.70 2.17
N ASN A 311 15.60 -8.53 1.66
CA ASN A 311 14.32 -8.82 2.32
C ASN A 311 14.54 -9.51 3.67
N PHE A 312 15.46 -10.46 3.77
CA PHE A 312 15.80 -11.13 5.03
C PHE A 312 16.33 -10.15 6.08
N VAL A 313 17.28 -9.29 5.69
CA VAL A 313 17.84 -8.26 6.58
C VAL A 313 16.76 -7.25 6.98
N ALA A 314 15.86 -6.88 6.06
CA ALA A 314 14.74 -5.99 6.37
C ALA A 314 13.79 -6.59 7.42
N ILE A 315 13.48 -7.90 7.36
CA ILE A 315 12.66 -8.57 8.38
C ILE A 315 13.33 -8.52 9.76
N LEU A 316 14.65 -8.69 9.83
CA LEU A 316 15.39 -8.63 11.10
C LEU A 316 15.43 -7.21 11.67
N PHE A 317 15.63 -6.19 10.82
CA PHE A 317 15.56 -4.80 11.26
C PHE A 317 14.14 -4.45 11.74
N GLN A 318 13.13 -4.88 11.01
CA GLN A 318 11.73 -4.71 11.41
C GLN A 318 11.46 -5.24 12.81
N SER A 319 11.82 -6.50 13.07
CA SER A 319 11.55 -7.14 14.36
C SER A 319 12.33 -6.48 15.50
N SER A 320 13.54 -5.96 15.22
CA SER A 320 14.32 -5.20 16.19
C SER A 320 13.68 -3.86 16.55
N ILE A 321 13.10 -3.14 15.58
CA ILE A 321 12.48 -1.83 15.81
C ILE A 321 11.14 -1.98 16.54
N GLN A 322 10.36 -3.02 16.22
CA GLN A 322 9.07 -3.29 16.87
C GLN A 322 9.18 -3.99 18.22
N LEU A 323 10.33 -3.89 18.90
CA LEU A 323 10.54 -4.42 20.26
C LEU A 323 10.17 -5.92 20.38
N GLY A 324 10.46 -6.71 19.34
CA GLY A 324 10.23 -8.15 19.35
C GLY A 324 8.86 -8.61 18.85
N ASN A 325 8.16 -7.82 18.01
CA ASN A 325 6.98 -8.32 17.31
C ASN A 325 7.32 -9.56 16.46
N VAL A 326 6.76 -10.71 16.83
CA VAL A 326 7.04 -12.01 16.22
C VAL A 326 6.18 -12.25 14.97
N PHE A 327 5.15 -11.44 14.72
CA PHE A 327 4.20 -11.62 13.62
C PHE A 327 4.90 -11.79 12.27
N VAL A 328 5.81 -10.87 11.92
CA VAL A 328 6.52 -10.92 10.63
C VAL A 328 7.48 -12.12 10.57
N LEU A 329 8.08 -12.52 11.70
CA LEU A 329 8.97 -13.68 11.79
C LEU A 329 8.24 -15.01 11.64
N ARG A 330 6.96 -15.09 12.02
CA ARG A 330 6.10 -16.27 11.83
C ARG A 330 5.31 -16.26 10.52
N SER A 331 5.36 -15.15 9.77
CA SER A 331 4.63 -15.00 8.51
C SER A 331 5.16 -15.92 7.39
N PRO A 332 4.33 -16.29 6.39
CA PRO A 332 4.78 -17.09 5.23
C PRO A 332 5.87 -16.40 4.43
N TYR A 333 5.97 -15.07 4.52
CA TYR A 333 7.03 -14.27 3.91
C TYR A 333 8.41 -14.61 4.46
N PHE A 334 8.58 -14.70 5.78
CA PHE A 334 9.85 -15.09 6.39
C PHE A 334 10.23 -16.53 6.04
N ILE A 335 9.24 -17.44 6.04
CA ILE A 335 9.43 -18.84 5.67
C ILE A 335 9.94 -18.95 4.22
N LEU A 336 9.33 -18.22 3.29
CA LEU A 336 9.72 -18.19 1.89
C LEU A 336 11.11 -17.57 1.65
N VAL A 337 11.43 -16.48 2.35
CA VAL A 337 12.74 -15.84 2.21
C VAL A 337 13.85 -16.72 2.76
N SER A 338 13.65 -17.28 3.95
CA SER A 338 14.63 -18.17 4.60
C SER A 338 14.82 -19.46 3.80
N SER A 339 13.75 -20.07 3.29
CA SER A 339 13.84 -21.29 2.48
C SER A 339 14.61 -21.03 1.18
N TYR A 340 14.31 -19.94 0.45
CA TYR A 340 15.06 -19.58 -0.76
C TYR A 340 16.55 -19.39 -0.47
N LEU A 341 16.91 -18.66 0.58
CA LEU A 341 18.32 -18.44 0.93
C LEU A 341 19.03 -19.74 1.32
N SER A 342 18.41 -20.58 2.14
CA SER A 342 18.93 -21.91 2.51
C SER A 342 19.17 -22.79 1.30
N THR A 343 18.24 -22.83 0.35
CA THR A 343 18.39 -23.61 -0.90
C THR A 343 19.55 -23.09 -1.74
N SER A 344 19.70 -21.77 -1.79
CA SER A 344 20.74 -21.11 -2.57
C SER A 344 22.13 -21.39 -1.98
N LEU A 345 22.25 -21.45 -0.65
CA LEU A 345 23.48 -21.80 0.05
C LEU A 345 23.80 -23.30 -0.10
N PHE A 346 22.78 -24.15 0.00
CA PHE A 346 22.91 -25.59 -0.20
C PHE A 346 23.44 -25.89 -1.61
N LEU A 347 22.76 -25.41 -2.65
CA LEU A 347 23.15 -25.64 -4.05
C LEU A 347 24.56 -25.13 -4.37
N ASN A 348 24.96 -23.96 -3.85
CA ASN A 348 26.31 -23.44 -4.05
C ASN A 348 27.41 -24.38 -3.51
N ARG A 349 27.12 -25.17 -2.45
CA ARG A 349 28.07 -26.16 -1.93
C ARG A 349 28.15 -27.41 -2.82
N PHE A 350 27.04 -27.83 -3.42
CA PHE A 350 26.98 -29.02 -4.27
C PHE A 350 27.46 -28.76 -5.70
N ASP A 351 27.27 -27.56 -6.24
CA ASP A 351 27.77 -27.18 -7.58
C ASP A 351 29.30 -27.26 -7.66
N HIS A 352 30.01 -27.08 -6.53
CA HIS A 352 31.46 -27.30 -6.49
C HIS A 352 31.87 -28.76 -6.70
N HIS A 353 30.97 -29.72 -6.46
CA HIS A 353 31.26 -31.16 -6.53
C HIS A 353 30.60 -31.87 -7.72
N HIS A 354 29.41 -31.47 -8.15
CA HIS A 354 28.70 -32.12 -9.26
C HIS A 354 27.82 -31.15 -10.07
N SER A 355 27.98 -31.11 -11.39
CA SER A 355 27.13 -30.34 -12.31
C SER A 355 25.88 -31.14 -12.72
N PHE A 356 24.73 -30.86 -12.10
CA PHE A 356 23.46 -31.50 -12.46
C PHE A 356 22.81 -30.86 -13.71
N LYS A 357 22.20 -31.67 -14.58
CA LYS A 357 21.47 -31.17 -15.78
C LYS A 357 20.08 -30.55 -15.46
N ASN A 358 19.48 -30.86 -14.30
CA ASN A 358 18.14 -30.38 -13.90
C ASN A 358 18.18 -29.54 -12.60
N THR A 359 19.13 -28.61 -12.49
CA THR A 359 19.32 -27.78 -11.27
C THR A 359 18.06 -27.01 -10.85
N HIS A 360 17.18 -26.64 -11.78
CA HIS A 360 16.01 -25.81 -11.49
C HIS A 360 14.87 -26.56 -10.80
N LEU A 361 14.57 -27.78 -11.25
CA LEU A 361 13.58 -28.65 -10.59
C LEU A 361 14.07 -29.07 -9.21
N ILE A 362 15.36 -29.37 -9.08
CA ILE A 362 16.00 -29.66 -7.79
C ILE A 362 15.89 -28.43 -6.87
N LYS A 363 16.18 -27.23 -7.38
CA LYS A 363 16.05 -25.99 -6.61
C LYS A 363 14.60 -25.76 -6.15
N LEU A 364 13.62 -25.93 -7.03
CA LEU A 364 12.20 -25.80 -6.67
C LEU A 364 11.79 -26.84 -5.61
N PHE A 365 12.20 -28.09 -5.78
CA PHE A 365 11.95 -29.15 -4.80
C PHE A 365 12.56 -28.82 -3.44
N LEU A 366 13.82 -28.38 -3.41
CA LEU A 366 14.49 -27.95 -2.18
C LEU A 366 13.78 -26.75 -1.55
N ILE A 367 13.33 -25.77 -2.34
CA ILE A 367 12.56 -24.61 -1.82
C ILE A 367 11.30 -25.11 -1.13
N CYS A 368 10.53 -25.99 -1.76
CA CYS A 368 9.35 -26.59 -1.14
C CYS A 368 9.69 -27.38 0.13
N PHE A 369 10.74 -28.19 0.10
CA PHE A 369 11.21 -28.96 1.25
C PHE A 369 11.58 -28.05 2.43
N PHE A 370 12.43 -27.04 2.20
CA PHE A 370 12.82 -26.10 3.25
C PHE A 370 11.66 -25.22 3.73
N ASN A 371 10.67 -24.89 2.87
CA ASN A 371 9.45 -24.21 3.31
C ASN A 371 8.66 -25.06 4.31
N ILE A 372 8.44 -26.34 4.00
CA ILE A 372 7.75 -27.28 4.90
C ILE A 372 8.54 -27.45 6.19
N TRP A 373 9.85 -27.67 6.09
CA TRP A 373 10.75 -27.82 7.24
C TRP A 373 10.72 -26.58 8.15
N ASN A 374 10.92 -25.38 7.59
CA ASN A 374 10.90 -24.13 8.35
C ASN A 374 9.52 -23.85 8.96
N GLY A 375 8.43 -24.18 8.26
CA GLY A 375 7.07 -24.05 8.78
C GLY A 375 6.80 -24.98 9.97
N LEU A 376 7.25 -26.24 9.89
CA LEU A 376 7.16 -27.19 11.00
C LEU A 376 8.01 -26.74 12.20
N LEU A 377 9.23 -26.27 11.96
CA LEU A 377 10.10 -25.74 13.02
C LEU A 377 9.45 -24.55 13.74
N LEU A 378 8.92 -23.57 13.01
CA LEU A 378 8.29 -22.40 13.63
C LEU A 378 7.03 -22.75 14.42
N ARG A 379 6.27 -23.77 13.99
CA ARG A 379 5.10 -24.27 14.71
C ARG A 379 5.46 -25.12 15.93
N GLY A 380 6.56 -25.87 15.87
CA GLY A 380 7.08 -26.67 17.00
C GLY A 380 7.96 -25.89 17.98
N PHE A 381 8.45 -24.71 17.62
CA PHE A 381 9.34 -23.92 18.47
C PHE A 381 8.72 -23.52 19.82
N PRO A 382 7.44 -23.08 19.92
CA PRO A 382 6.82 -22.72 21.19
C PRO A 382 6.60 -23.93 22.12
N THR A 383 6.22 -25.07 21.55
CA THR A 383 5.94 -26.31 22.29
C THR A 383 7.21 -26.97 22.83
N ILE A 384 8.35 -26.82 22.13
CA ILE A 384 9.65 -27.36 22.57
C ILE A 384 10.26 -26.52 23.71
N PHE A 385 10.07 -25.20 23.71
CA PHE A 385 10.68 -24.30 24.70
C PHE A 385 9.81 -24.04 25.95
N ASN A 386 8.70 -24.76 26.14
CA ASN A 386 7.76 -24.57 27.27
C ASN A 386 7.39 -23.09 27.48
N ILE A 387 7.25 -22.31 26.40
CA ILE A 387 6.81 -20.90 26.48
C ILE A 387 5.28 -20.87 26.52
N ALA A 388 4.71 -21.50 27.55
CA ALA A 388 3.27 -21.73 27.73
C ALA A 388 2.44 -20.44 27.77
N ASN A 389 3.05 -19.30 28.12
CA ASN A 389 2.37 -18.00 28.17
C ASN A 389 2.27 -17.30 26.80
N SER A 390 2.94 -17.82 25.76
CA SER A 390 2.86 -17.26 24.40
C SER A 390 1.84 -17.94 23.50
N ASP A 391 1.29 -19.09 23.89
CA ASP A 391 0.31 -19.81 23.08
C ASP A 391 -1.09 -19.18 23.21
N ALA A 392 -1.49 -18.77 24.42
CA ALA A 392 -2.79 -18.13 24.66
C ALA A 392 -2.92 -16.70 24.08
N LEU A 393 -1.83 -15.94 24.04
CA LEU A 393 -1.79 -14.58 23.47
C LEU A 393 -1.73 -14.56 21.92
N PHE A 394 -1.40 -15.69 21.29
CA PHE A 394 -1.21 -15.80 19.84
C PHE A 394 -2.30 -16.61 19.12
N GLU A 395 -2.97 -17.57 19.77
CA GLU A 395 -4.09 -18.30 19.14
C GLU A 395 -5.24 -17.37 18.72
N GLU A 396 -5.41 -16.22 19.38
CA GLU A 396 -6.42 -15.23 19.00
C GLU A 396 -6.00 -14.40 17.78
N ASN A 397 -4.76 -13.89 17.69
CA ASN A 397 -4.40 -12.86 16.71
C ASN A 397 -4.11 -13.37 15.27
N ASP A 398 -3.49 -14.54 15.10
CA ASP A 398 -3.07 -15.05 13.77
C ASP A 398 -4.10 -16.00 13.12
N ALA A 399 -4.94 -16.64 13.94
CA ALA A 399 -5.98 -17.54 13.46
C ALA A 399 -7.02 -16.81 12.60
N HIS A 400 -7.23 -15.51 12.83
CA HIS A 400 -8.26 -14.74 12.14
C HIS A 400 -8.05 -14.64 10.63
N VAL A 401 -6.87 -14.30 10.12
CA VAL A 401 -6.66 -14.10 8.67
C VAL A 401 -6.90 -15.38 7.88
N TRP A 402 -6.29 -16.48 8.33
CA TRP A 402 -6.46 -17.78 7.68
C TRP A 402 -7.87 -18.32 7.87
N SER A 403 -8.47 -18.16 9.05
CA SER A 403 -9.87 -18.55 9.26
C SER A 403 -10.82 -17.77 8.36
N VAL A 404 -10.56 -16.48 8.09
CA VAL A 404 -11.37 -15.64 7.19
C VAL A 404 -11.21 -16.07 5.74
N LEU A 405 -10.00 -16.43 5.31
CA LEU A 405 -9.78 -16.97 3.97
C LEU A 405 -10.41 -18.36 3.81
N ILE A 406 -10.26 -19.23 4.82
CA ILE A 406 -10.82 -20.58 4.85
C ILE A 406 -12.35 -20.53 4.86
N SER A 407 -12.96 -19.64 5.66
CA SER A 407 -14.43 -19.50 5.74
C SER A 407 -15.05 -19.05 4.41
N LYS A 408 -14.26 -18.41 3.54
CA LYS A 408 -14.67 -18.00 2.20
C LYS A 408 -14.57 -19.12 1.17
N ILE A 409 -13.53 -19.94 1.26
CA ILE A 409 -13.33 -21.08 0.34
C ILE A 409 -14.26 -22.24 0.73
N TRP A 410 -14.42 -22.48 2.04
CA TRP A 410 -15.26 -23.52 2.61
C TRP A 410 -16.34 -22.92 3.52
N PRO A 411 -17.61 -22.83 3.07
CA PRO A 411 -18.68 -22.17 3.82
C PRO A 411 -19.05 -22.87 5.14
N ASN A 412 -18.58 -24.09 5.36
CA ASN A 412 -18.86 -24.91 6.55
C ASN A 412 -17.99 -24.54 7.78
N HIS A 413 -16.93 -23.74 7.61
CA HIS A 413 -16.05 -23.32 8.70
C HIS A 413 -16.25 -21.83 9.02
N LYS A 414 -17.32 -21.49 9.75
CA LYS A 414 -17.56 -20.12 10.26
C LYS A 414 -17.37 -20.09 11.77
N THR A 415 -16.37 -19.36 12.24
CA THR A 415 -16.20 -19.01 13.66
C THR A 415 -16.79 -17.62 13.94
N PHE A 416 -17.05 -17.28 15.21
CA PHE A 416 -17.55 -15.96 15.60
C PHE A 416 -16.70 -14.81 15.03
N HIS A 417 -15.37 -14.92 15.12
CA HIS A 417 -14.46 -13.91 14.56
C HIS A 417 -14.59 -13.79 13.03
N THR A 418 -14.72 -14.90 12.30
CA THR A 418 -14.93 -14.83 10.85
C THR A 418 -16.23 -14.12 10.49
N LEU A 419 -17.29 -14.33 11.29
CA LEU A 419 -18.59 -13.71 11.07
C LEU A 419 -18.52 -12.18 11.20
N ILE A 420 -17.80 -11.67 12.21
CA ILE A 420 -17.58 -10.23 12.39
C ILE A 420 -17.02 -9.60 11.12
N TYR A 421 -15.99 -10.21 10.52
CA TYR A 421 -15.39 -9.70 9.29
C TYR A 421 -16.30 -9.86 8.08
N THR A 422 -16.96 -11.02 7.91
CA THR A 422 -17.85 -11.27 6.76
C THR A 422 -19.15 -10.46 6.77
N CYS A 423 -19.52 -9.81 7.87
CA CYS A 423 -20.67 -8.90 7.90
C CYS A 423 -20.39 -7.56 7.22
N SER A 424 -19.13 -7.20 7.01
CA SER A 424 -18.72 -5.92 6.43
C SER A 424 -18.52 -6.04 4.91
N LYS A 425 -19.11 -5.10 4.16
CA LYS A 425 -19.12 -5.11 2.68
C LYS A 425 -17.72 -5.14 2.06
N GLU A 426 -16.72 -4.64 2.79
CA GLU A 426 -15.33 -4.59 2.35
C GLU A 426 -14.70 -5.98 2.23
N PHE A 427 -15.15 -6.93 3.04
CA PHE A 427 -14.68 -8.30 3.06
C PHE A 427 -15.60 -9.24 2.28
N ASP A 428 -16.61 -8.75 1.60
CA ASP A 428 -17.44 -9.58 0.73
C ASP A 428 -16.72 -9.96 -0.58
N HIS A 429 -17.28 -10.97 -1.25
CA HIS A 429 -16.96 -11.29 -2.63
C HIS A 429 -17.43 -10.17 -3.57
N ILE A 430 -16.88 -10.15 -4.77
CA ILE A 430 -17.20 -9.12 -5.76
C ILE A 430 -18.65 -9.24 -6.22
N SER A 431 -19.36 -8.12 -6.25
CA SER A 431 -20.65 -8.00 -6.91
C SER A 431 -20.48 -8.13 -8.43
N LEU A 432 -21.28 -8.99 -9.06
CA LEU A 432 -21.19 -9.24 -10.50
C LEU A 432 -21.33 -7.95 -11.32
N ASP A 433 -22.16 -7.01 -10.85
CA ASP A 433 -22.38 -5.72 -11.52
C ASP A 433 -21.11 -4.86 -11.55
N GLU A 434 -20.35 -4.82 -10.45
CA GLU A 434 -19.07 -4.10 -10.42
C GLU A 434 -18.06 -4.74 -11.37
N PHE A 435 -17.98 -6.07 -11.39
CA PHE A 435 -17.08 -6.78 -12.29
C PHE A 435 -17.43 -6.55 -13.77
N ILE A 436 -18.72 -6.60 -14.12
CA ILE A 436 -19.21 -6.35 -15.48
C ILE A 436 -18.93 -4.90 -15.88
N SER A 437 -19.20 -3.92 -15.00
CA SER A 437 -18.94 -2.51 -15.30
C SER A 437 -17.46 -2.25 -15.60
N LEU A 438 -16.57 -2.87 -14.82
CA LEU A 438 -15.13 -2.70 -14.91
C LEU A 438 -14.54 -3.42 -16.12
N SER A 439 -15.02 -4.64 -16.41
CA SER A 439 -14.62 -5.38 -17.61
C SER A 439 -15.06 -4.67 -18.89
N ILE A 440 -16.20 -3.99 -18.92
CA ILE A 440 -16.62 -3.20 -20.09
C ILE A 440 -15.72 -1.97 -20.28
N GLN A 441 -15.32 -1.29 -19.20
CA GLN A 441 -14.52 -0.07 -19.26
C GLN A 441 -13.05 -0.34 -19.60
N LEU A 442 -12.43 -1.33 -18.94
CA LEU A 442 -10.99 -1.59 -19.04
C LEU A 442 -10.66 -2.81 -19.89
N GLY A 443 -11.59 -3.77 -20.02
CA GLY A 443 -11.40 -5.03 -20.73
C GLY A 443 -10.91 -4.87 -22.18
N PRO A 444 -11.46 -3.96 -23.00
CA PRO A 444 -10.96 -3.76 -24.36
C PRO A 444 -9.49 -3.34 -24.40
N SER A 445 -9.07 -2.43 -23.50
CA SER A 445 -7.67 -1.98 -23.44
C SER A 445 -6.72 -3.09 -22.99
N ILE A 446 -7.17 -3.93 -22.05
CA ILE A 446 -6.41 -5.07 -21.53
C ILE A 446 -6.33 -6.18 -22.57
N LEU A 447 -7.43 -6.52 -23.25
CA LEU A 447 -7.44 -7.51 -24.32
C LEU A 447 -6.51 -7.10 -25.47
N LEU A 448 -6.56 -5.82 -25.88
CA LEU A 448 -5.63 -5.30 -26.88
C LEU A 448 -4.18 -5.38 -26.40
N ALA A 449 -3.90 -5.08 -25.13
CA ALA A 449 -2.57 -5.18 -24.53
C ALA A 449 -2.05 -6.63 -24.53
N ILE A 450 -2.90 -7.59 -24.14
CA ILE A 450 -2.57 -9.02 -24.17
C ILE A 450 -2.30 -9.47 -25.61
N LEU A 451 -3.19 -9.15 -26.54
CA LEU A 451 -3.02 -9.48 -27.96
C LEU A 451 -1.74 -8.88 -28.53
N TYR A 452 -1.42 -7.62 -28.19
CA TYR A 452 -0.18 -6.96 -28.61
C TYR A 452 1.05 -7.70 -28.10
N GLU A 453 1.11 -8.03 -26.80
CA GLU A 453 2.27 -8.75 -26.23
C GLU A 453 2.37 -10.20 -26.74
N VAL A 454 1.24 -10.90 -26.94
CA VAL A 454 1.23 -12.26 -27.52
C VAL A 454 1.72 -12.24 -28.97
N ILE A 455 1.20 -11.34 -29.83
CA ILE A 455 1.64 -11.21 -31.22
C ILE A 455 3.12 -10.88 -31.29
N LYS A 456 3.60 -10.02 -30.38
CA LYS A 456 5.02 -9.63 -30.32
C LYS A 456 5.90 -10.78 -29.86
N CYS A 457 5.49 -11.52 -28.82
CA CYS A 457 6.18 -12.71 -28.34
C CYS A 457 6.31 -13.78 -29.45
N ILE A 458 5.22 -14.04 -30.19
CA ILE A 458 5.20 -15.00 -31.31
C ILE A 458 6.14 -14.53 -32.44
N LYS A 459 6.05 -13.26 -32.85
CA LYS A 459 6.86 -12.72 -33.97
C LYS A 459 8.34 -12.57 -33.63
N MET A 460 8.69 -12.34 -32.36
CA MET A 460 10.04 -11.95 -31.94
C MET A 460 10.85 -13.05 -31.26
N ARG A 461 10.37 -14.31 -31.30
CA ARG A 461 10.87 -15.53 -30.63
C ARG A 461 12.39 -15.83 -30.68
N ARG A 462 13.21 -15.02 -31.36
CA ARG A 462 14.67 -15.21 -31.50
C ARG A 462 15.56 -13.97 -31.27
N LYS A 463 15.04 -12.74 -31.06
CA LYS A 463 15.89 -11.52 -31.05
C LYS A 463 15.49 -10.39 -30.07
N THR A 464 14.65 -10.66 -29.08
CA THR A 464 14.28 -9.69 -28.05
C THR A 464 15.26 -9.68 -26.88
N ASN A 465 15.31 -8.56 -26.14
CA ASN A 465 16.05 -8.47 -24.89
C ASN A 465 15.33 -9.30 -23.81
N PRO A 466 15.83 -10.48 -23.42
CA PRO A 466 15.17 -11.37 -22.44
C PRO A 466 14.85 -10.69 -21.10
N LEU A 467 15.63 -9.69 -20.71
CA LEU A 467 15.45 -8.91 -19.47
C LEU A 467 14.15 -8.09 -19.45
N ILE A 468 13.78 -7.48 -20.58
CA ILE A 468 12.54 -6.68 -20.65
C ILE A 468 11.33 -7.60 -20.68
N GLU A 469 11.47 -8.77 -21.28
CA GLU A 469 10.40 -9.78 -21.31
C GLU A 469 10.17 -10.40 -19.93
N SER A 470 11.22 -10.77 -19.19
CA SER A 470 11.07 -11.27 -17.83
C SER A 470 10.41 -10.25 -16.91
N LEU A 471 10.71 -8.95 -17.09
CA LEU A 471 10.05 -7.86 -16.39
C LEU A 471 8.56 -7.70 -16.73
N ILE A 472 8.19 -7.89 -17.99
CA ILE A 472 6.77 -7.83 -18.40
C ILE A 472 6.03 -9.04 -17.87
N ILE A 473 6.62 -10.24 -17.97
CA ILE A 473 6.08 -11.47 -17.38
C ILE A 473 5.90 -11.30 -15.87
N TYR A 474 6.86 -10.71 -15.18
CA TYR A 474 6.74 -10.39 -13.75
C TYR A 474 5.50 -9.54 -13.44
N ASN A 475 5.25 -8.47 -14.20
CA ASN A 475 4.08 -7.61 -13.96
C ASN A 475 2.75 -8.31 -14.29
N TRP A 476 2.73 -9.22 -15.28
CA TRP A 476 1.57 -10.07 -15.54
C TRP A 476 1.34 -11.09 -14.41
N MET A 477 2.40 -11.73 -13.91
CA MET A 477 2.32 -12.71 -12.83
C MET A 477 1.84 -12.08 -11.53
N ILE A 478 2.39 -10.92 -11.16
CA ILE A 478 1.97 -10.23 -9.96
C ILE A 478 0.52 -9.73 -10.09
N GLY A 479 0.13 -9.20 -11.25
CA GLY A 479 -1.25 -8.81 -11.55
C GLY A 479 -2.22 -9.99 -11.46
N PHE A 480 -1.81 -11.19 -11.88
CA PHE A 480 -2.61 -12.41 -11.73
C PHE A 480 -2.78 -12.83 -10.27
N ILE A 481 -1.71 -12.76 -9.46
CA ILE A 481 -1.83 -13.06 -8.01
C ILE A 481 -2.78 -12.05 -7.35
N PHE A 482 -2.67 -10.76 -7.68
CA PHE A 482 -3.57 -9.75 -7.13
C PHE A 482 -5.00 -9.86 -7.67
N PHE A 483 -5.20 -10.39 -8.87
CA PHE A 483 -6.53 -10.75 -9.36
C PHE A 483 -7.17 -11.85 -8.52
N LEU A 484 -6.44 -12.93 -8.20
CA LEU A 484 -6.93 -14.01 -7.33
C LEU A 484 -7.30 -13.49 -5.94
N LEU A 485 -6.47 -12.60 -5.39
CA LEU A 485 -6.74 -11.94 -4.11
C LEU A 485 -7.98 -11.02 -4.20
N TYR A 486 -8.13 -10.28 -5.29
CA TYR A 486 -9.29 -9.45 -5.55
C TYR A 486 -10.59 -10.27 -5.61
N LEU A 487 -10.59 -11.44 -6.26
CA LEU A 487 -11.75 -12.36 -6.27
C LEU A 487 -12.19 -12.79 -4.86
N SER A 488 -11.25 -12.87 -3.92
CA SER A 488 -11.52 -13.27 -2.54
C SER A 488 -12.09 -12.15 -1.66
N THR A 489 -11.73 -10.89 -1.90
CA THR A 489 -12.07 -9.74 -1.04
C THR A 489 -12.14 -8.45 -1.86
N MET A 490 -13.26 -7.73 -1.78
CA MET A 490 -13.41 -6.41 -2.39
C MET A 490 -12.35 -5.39 -1.97
N ARG A 491 -11.91 -5.42 -0.70
CA ARG A 491 -10.86 -4.53 -0.17
C ARG A 491 -9.54 -4.63 -0.94
N LEU A 492 -9.19 -5.80 -1.50
CA LEU A 492 -7.92 -6.00 -2.23
C LEU A 492 -7.94 -5.50 -3.69
N LYS A 493 -9.05 -4.91 -4.16
CA LYS A 493 -9.14 -4.17 -5.44
C LYS A 493 -8.05 -3.09 -5.57
N LEU A 494 -7.65 -2.51 -4.43
CA LEU A 494 -6.57 -1.53 -4.29
C LEU A 494 -5.26 -1.96 -4.99
N PHE A 495 -4.90 -3.25 -4.93
CA PHE A 495 -3.65 -3.73 -5.52
C PHE A 495 -3.79 -4.06 -7.01
N PHE A 496 -4.92 -4.68 -7.38
CA PHE A 496 -5.15 -5.17 -8.73
C PHE A 496 -5.33 -4.03 -9.75
N MET A 497 -6.11 -2.99 -9.41
CA MET A 497 -6.43 -1.91 -10.37
C MET A 497 -5.18 -1.18 -10.90
N PRO A 498 -4.25 -0.73 -10.06
CA PRO A 498 -3.06 -0.04 -10.55
C PRO A 498 -2.17 -0.90 -11.44
N GLN A 499 -2.08 -2.21 -11.18
CA GLN A 499 -1.34 -3.12 -12.07
C GLN A 499 -2.02 -3.29 -13.41
N LEU A 500 -3.35 -3.35 -13.45
CA LEU A 500 -4.08 -3.33 -14.71
C LEU A 500 -3.77 -2.06 -15.52
N PHE A 501 -3.68 -0.90 -14.87
CA PHE A 501 -3.35 0.36 -15.55
C PHE A 501 -1.92 0.38 -16.09
N ILE A 502 -0.97 -0.22 -15.35
CA ILE A 502 0.39 -0.41 -15.85
C ILE A 502 0.37 -1.36 -17.05
N LEU A 503 -0.32 -2.50 -16.97
CA LEU A 503 -0.34 -3.51 -18.03
C LEU A 503 -1.04 -3.00 -19.30
N SER A 504 -2.11 -2.21 -19.19
CA SER A 504 -2.80 -1.60 -20.34
C SER A 504 -1.91 -0.60 -21.08
N ALA A 505 -0.98 0.06 -20.38
CA ALA A 505 -0.01 0.97 -20.99
C ALA A 505 1.03 0.28 -21.88
N SER A 506 1.09 -1.06 -21.89
CA SER A 506 1.95 -1.85 -22.78
C SER A 506 1.72 -1.59 -24.27
N LEU A 507 0.51 -1.17 -24.64
CA LEU A 507 0.14 -0.76 -25.99
C LEU A 507 1.06 0.33 -26.57
N PHE A 508 1.58 1.21 -25.70
CA PHE A 508 2.41 2.34 -26.10
C PHE A 508 3.91 2.06 -26.05
N ARG A 509 4.31 0.80 -25.85
CA ARG A 509 5.70 0.38 -25.73
C ARG A 509 6.55 0.85 -26.91
N ASN A 510 7.69 1.45 -26.58
CA ASN A 510 8.70 1.76 -27.58
C ASN A 510 9.45 0.49 -27.94
N SER A 511 9.61 0.26 -29.24
CA SER A 511 10.33 -0.90 -29.75
C SER A 511 11.79 -0.54 -29.98
N ASP A 512 12.66 -1.13 -29.17
CA ASP A 512 14.12 -0.99 -29.32
C ASP A 512 14.67 -1.80 -30.51
N SER A 513 13.84 -2.59 -31.22
CA SER A 513 14.28 -3.41 -32.36
C SER A 513 14.03 -2.73 -33.71
N SER A 514 15.07 -2.73 -34.54
CA SER A 514 15.13 -2.18 -35.91
C SER A 514 14.07 -2.71 -36.88
N PHE A 515 13.38 -3.81 -36.54
CA PHE A 515 12.38 -4.49 -37.37
C PHE A 515 11.05 -4.70 -36.64
N SER A 516 10.61 -3.67 -35.92
CA SER A 516 9.24 -3.57 -35.45
C SER A 516 8.48 -2.60 -36.35
N ILE A 517 7.16 -2.79 -36.51
CA ILE A 517 6.29 -1.79 -37.13
C ILE A 517 6.53 -0.48 -36.36
N LYS A 518 7.28 0.45 -36.96
CA LYS A 518 7.45 1.81 -36.44
C LYS A 518 6.08 2.47 -36.56
N ILE A 519 5.24 2.25 -35.56
CA ILE A 519 4.06 3.07 -35.36
C ILE A 519 4.62 4.46 -35.12
N SER A 520 4.37 5.38 -36.06
CA SER A 520 4.79 6.78 -35.90
C SER A 520 4.24 7.30 -34.57
N SER A 521 4.96 8.20 -33.92
CA SER A 521 4.52 8.87 -32.70
C SER A 521 3.08 9.41 -32.83
N PHE A 522 2.74 9.91 -34.02
CA PHE A 522 1.40 10.37 -34.37
C PHE A 522 0.31 9.29 -34.26
N ARG A 523 0.54 8.08 -34.80
CA ARG A 523 -0.42 6.97 -34.70
C ARG A 523 -0.59 6.49 -33.25
N LYS A 524 0.48 6.52 -32.44
CA LYS A 524 0.39 6.24 -31.00
C LYS A 524 -0.48 7.29 -30.29
N MET A 525 -0.36 8.57 -30.63
CA MET A 525 -1.22 9.60 -30.05
C MET A 525 -2.69 9.46 -30.46
N ILE A 526 -2.96 9.09 -31.72
CA ILE A 526 -4.35 8.82 -32.16
C ILE A 526 -4.94 7.65 -31.36
N LEU A 527 -4.21 6.54 -31.22
CA LEU A 527 -4.66 5.39 -30.45
C LEU A 527 -4.89 5.74 -28.97
N PHE A 528 -4.00 6.55 -28.40
CA PHE A 528 -4.13 7.11 -27.05
C PHE A 528 -5.42 7.92 -26.90
N ALA A 529 -5.68 8.87 -27.81
CA ALA A 529 -6.87 9.70 -27.78
C ALA A 529 -8.16 8.87 -27.91
N ILE A 530 -8.18 7.89 -28.82
CA ILE A 530 -9.33 6.99 -29.02
C ILE A 530 -9.62 6.18 -27.75
N LEU A 531 -8.60 5.55 -27.16
CA LEU A 531 -8.78 4.72 -25.96
C LEU A 531 -9.24 5.54 -24.76
N ILE A 532 -8.65 6.71 -24.53
CA ILE A 532 -9.09 7.60 -23.45
C ILE A 532 -10.51 8.08 -23.68
N PHE A 533 -10.87 8.43 -24.92
CA PHE A 533 -12.23 8.81 -25.26
C PHE A 533 -13.23 7.70 -24.89
N PHE A 534 -12.99 6.46 -25.30
CA PHE A 534 -13.87 5.33 -24.97
C PHE A 534 -14.01 5.10 -23.45
N VAL A 535 -12.91 5.17 -22.71
CA VAL A 535 -12.94 5.03 -21.24
C VAL A 535 -13.70 6.19 -20.59
N SER A 536 -13.48 7.42 -21.09
CA SER A 536 -14.08 8.63 -20.51
C SER A 536 -15.60 8.67 -20.61
N ILE A 537 -16.22 8.05 -21.63
CA ILE A 537 -17.68 8.04 -21.83
C ILE A 537 -18.43 7.59 -20.58
N LYS A 538 -17.94 6.54 -19.90
CA LYS A 538 -18.58 6.03 -18.66
C LYS A 538 -17.90 6.54 -17.39
N ALA A 539 -16.59 6.75 -17.41
CA ALA A 539 -15.85 7.13 -16.20
C ALA A 539 -16.06 8.60 -15.83
N LEU A 540 -16.14 9.49 -16.81
CA LEU A 540 -16.20 10.94 -16.59
C LEU A 540 -17.52 11.40 -15.93
N PRO A 541 -18.72 10.89 -16.31
CA PRO A 541 -19.95 11.21 -15.60
C PRO A 541 -19.92 10.80 -14.12
N LYS A 542 -19.39 9.61 -13.80
CA LYS A 542 -19.22 9.13 -12.42
C LYS A 542 -18.24 9.99 -11.62
N LEU A 543 -17.15 10.42 -12.26
CA LEU A 543 -16.17 11.30 -11.63
C LEU A 543 -16.75 12.71 -11.39
N LEU A 544 -17.51 13.25 -12.34
CA LEU A 544 -18.19 14.54 -12.20
C LEU A 544 -19.26 14.49 -11.12
N SER A 545 -20.07 13.42 -11.06
CA SER A 545 -21.08 13.29 -10.01
C SER A 545 -20.44 13.28 -8.63
N ASN A 546 -19.30 12.62 -8.46
CA ASN A 546 -18.59 12.58 -7.18
C ASN A 546 -17.93 13.94 -6.85
N LEU A 547 -17.41 14.66 -7.84
CA LEU A 547 -16.88 16.02 -7.64
C LEU A 547 -17.98 17.07 -7.36
N GLN A 548 -19.20 16.81 -7.79
CA GLN A 548 -20.35 17.67 -7.54
C GLN A 548 -21.12 17.27 -6.28
N HIS A 549 -20.91 16.05 -5.77
CA HIS A 549 -21.52 15.60 -4.54
C HIS A 549 -20.99 16.44 -3.39
N GLN A 550 -21.87 17.22 -2.76
CA GLN A 550 -21.61 17.91 -1.51
C GLN A 550 -22.38 17.16 -0.43
N ALA A 551 -21.69 16.30 0.30
CA ALA A 551 -22.28 15.62 1.44
C ALA A 551 -22.06 16.46 2.71
N GLN A 552 -23.09 16.56 3.53
CA GLN A 552 -23.02 17.12 4.88
C GLN A 552 -22.88 15.94 5.85
N PHE A 553 -21.89 15.98 6.71
CA PHE A 553 -21.80 15.02 7.81
C PHE A 553 -22.83 15.40 8.87
N GLU A 554 -23.86 14.56 9.02
CA GLU A 554 -24.93 14.76 10.00
C GLU A 554 -25.07 13.47 10.79
N ASN A 555 -24.78 13.52 12.09
CA ASN A 555 -24.94 12.38 12.99
C ASN A 555 -25.36 12.86 14.38
N ASP A 556 -26.46 13.60 14.41
CA ASP A 556 -26.99 14.29 15.59
C ASP A 556 -27.22 13.32 16.74
N SER A 557 -27.75 12.12 16.44
CA SER A 557 -27.99 11.08 17.46
C SER A 557 -26.73 10.67 18.25
N MET A 558 -25.57 10.66 17.61
CA MET A 558 -24.32 10.29 18.25
C MET A 558 -23.71 11.47 19.01
N MET A 559 -23.91 12.69 18.51
CA MET A 559 -23.53 13.92 19.22
C MET A 559 -24.31 14.06 20.53
N ASP A 560 -25.63 13.92 20.46
CA ASP A 560 -26.52 14.03 21.62
C ASP A 560 -26.18 12.99 22.68
N LEU A 561 -25.88 11.75 22.27
CA LEU A 561 -25.46 10.71 23.18
C LEU A 561 -24.12 11.03 23.85
N LEU A 562 -23.13 11.51 23.10
CA LEU A 562 -21.82 11.85 23.66
C LEU A 562 -21.92 13.03 24.64
N GLU A 563 -22.73 14.03 24.32
CA GLU A 563 -23.01 15.15 25.22
C GLU A 563 -23.75 14.68 26.49
N THR A 564 -24.73 13.80 26.34
CA THR A 564 -25.46 13.19 27.47
C THR A 564 -24.52 12.39 28.37
N ILE A 565 -23.57 11.65 27.79
CA ILE A 565 -22.55 10.92 28.54
C ILE A 565 -21.64 11.88 29.29
N GLU A 566 -21.13 12.91 28.62
CA GLU A 566 -20.22 13.90 29.21
C GLU A 566 -20.87 14.66 30.39
N LEU A 567 -22.16 14.98 30.28
CA LEU A 567 -22.91 15.67 31.34
C LEU A 567 -23.24 14.75 32.52
N ASN A 568 -23.54 13.48 32.28
CA ASN A 568 -24.10 12.59 33.30
C ASN A 568 -23.08 11.63 33.93
N THR A 569 -21.85 11.56 33.44
CA THR A 569 -20.87 10.57 33.90
C THR A 569 -19.51 11.17 34.27
N HIS A 570 -18.77 10.47 35.13
CA HIS A 570 -17.44 10.89 35.56
C HIS A 570 -16.38 10.56 34.50
N SER A 571 -15.30 11.35 34.43
CA SER A 571 -14.23 11.20 33.43
C SER A 571 -13.54 9.82 33.40
N ASP A 572 -13.64 9.06 34.48
CA ASP A 572 -13.02 7.74 34.64
C ASP A 572 -14.00 6.57 34.42
N SER A 573 -15.27 6.85 34.08
CA SER A 573 -16.26 5.79 33.85
C SER A 573 -15.96 5.03 32.57
N ILE A 574 -16.03 3.70 32.65
CA ILE A 574 -15.81 2.79 31.52
C ILE A 574 -17.17 2.31 31.01
N PHE A 575 -17.43 2.55 29.74
CA PHE A 575 -18.61 2.03 29.06
C PHE A 575 -18.25 0.73 28.34
N GLY A 576 -18.92 -0.36 28.70
CA GLY A 576 -18.71 -1.67 28.09
C GLY A 576 -20.02 -2.20 27.52
N ASP A 577 -20.42 -1.69 26.35
CA ASP A 577 -21.43 -2.34 25.50
C ASP A 577 -21.55 -1.68 24.13
N ASN A 578 -22.39 -2.23 23.25
CA ASN A 578 -22.63 -1.68 21.92
C ASN A 578 -23.31 -0.29 22.01
N CYS A 579 -22.75 0.75 21.40
CA CYS A 579 -23.32 2.12 21.46
C CYS A 579 -24.80 2.18 21.02
N ASN A 580 -25.21 1.31 20.10
CA ASN A 580 -26.61 1.20 19.66
C ASN A 580 -27.57 0.70 20.74
N GLN A 581 -27.07 0.01 21.78
CA GLN A 581 -27.87 -0.35 22.95
C GLN A 581 -27.92 0.77 23.99
N MET A 582 -26.95 1.70 23.98
CA MET A 582 -27.00 2.90 24.83
C MET A 582 -27.89 4.00 24.23
N LEU A 583 -28.09 3.98 22.91
CA LEU A 583 -29.05 4.86 22.20
C LEU A 583 -30.52 4.43 22.35
N LYS A 584 -30.78 3.21 22.80
CA LYS A 584 -32.14 2.66 23.03
C LYS A 584 -32.49 2.71 24.50
#